data_AF-A0A6S6S0F1-F1
#
_entry.id   AF-A0A6S6S0F1-F1
#
_cell.length_a   1.000
_cell.length_b   1.000
_cell.length_c   1.000
_cell.angle_alpha   90.00
_cell.angle_beta   90.00
_cell.angle_gamma   90.00
#
_symmetry.space_group_name_H-M   'P 1'
#
loop_
_entity.id
_entity.type
_entity.pdbx_description
1 polymer ?
#
loop_
_entity_poly.entity_id
_entity_poly.type
_entity_poly.pdbx_seq_one_letter_code
_entity_poly.pdbx_strand_id
1 'polypeptide(L)'
;MKADFLAAITKGKTYSPLLTRAKATELLGTIQGGYNISPLIDALDDEQLAPIAAKALSHTLLMFYNFYDVEEKANMGNQYARQVIDSWANPEWFLDKPELAEKLTVTVFKVTGETNTDDLSPAPDAWSRPDIPLHAEAMLKNTRDGIIPDELGVIRPIKQIETLCEKGFPLAYVGDVVSTGSSRKSATNSVIWFMGKDIPFVPNKRNGGVVLGGKIAPIFFNTMQDAGALPIEVDVTSLNMGDMIDIYPYKGEIRCHATNALLTNFCIKNRRFT
;
A
#
# COMPACT_ATOMS: atom_id res chain seq x y z
N MET A 1 2.02 24.77 -3.00
CA MET A 1 0.91 25.12 -3.91
C MET A 1 -0.45 24.53 -3.49
N LYS A 2 -0.67 23.20 -3.48
CA LYS A 2 -1.99 22.62 -3.07
C LYS A 2 -2.35 22.94 -1.61
N ALA A 3 -1.47 22.62 -0.66
CA ALA A 3 -1.72 22.85 0.76
C ALA A 3 -1.95 24.35 1.06
N ASP A 4 -1.11 25.23 0.50
CA ASP A 4 -1.23 26.68 0.70
C ASP A 4 -2.56 27.24 0.20
N PHE A 5 -3.03 26.77 -0.97
CA PHE A 5 -4.32 27.19 -1.52
C PHE A 5 -5.49 26.74 -0.63
N LEU A 6 -5.48 25.48 -0.19
CA LEU A 6 -6.52 24.97 0.72
C LEU A 6 -6.47 25.67 2.08
N ALA A 7 -5.28 25.98 2.59
CA ALA A 7 -5.09 26.75 3.81
C ALA A 7 -5.63 28.18 3.67
N ALA A 8 -5.40 28.84 2.53
CA ALA A 8 -5.95 30.17 2.25
C ALA A 8 -7.49 30.16 2.21
N ILE A 9 -8.11 29.13 1.62
CA ILE A 9 -9.58 28.97 1.65
C ILE A 9 -10.04 28.72 3.09
N THR A 10 -9.40 27.80 3.81
CA THR A 10 -9.71 27.46 5.22
C THR A 10 -9.70 28.71 6.11
N LYS A 11 -8.72 29.60 5.93
CA LYS A 11 -8.58 30.87 6.67
C LYS A 11 -9.42 32.03 6.10
N GLY A 12 -10.23 31.80 5.08
CA GLY A 12 -11.05 32.85 4.44
C GLY A 12 -10.25 33.93 3.70
N LYS A 13 -8.96 33.69 3.41
CA LYS A 13 -8.07 34.63 2.71
C LYS A 13 -8.25 34.61 1.19
N THR A 14 -8.85 33.55 0.67
CA THR A 14 -9.23 33.44 -0.74
C THR A 14 -10.56 32.70 -0.88
N TYR A 15 -11.18 32.82 -2.05
CA TYR A 15 -12.48 32.25 -2.35
C TYR A 15 -12.38 31.27 -3.53
N SER A 16 -13.20 30.22 -3.49
CA SER A 16 -13.44 29.34 -4.61
C SER A 16 -14.93 29.04 -4.71
N PRO A 17 -15.53 29.10 -5.92
CA PRO A 17 -16.93 28.73 -6.10
C PRO A 17 -17.19 27.23 -5.92
N LEU A 18 -16.14 26.41 -5.85
CA LEU A 18 -16.24 24.94 -5.76
C LEU A 18 -15.87 24.39 -4.38
N LEU A 19 -15.19 25.18 -3.54
CA LEU A 19 -14.66 24.71 -2.26
C LEU A 19 -15.10 25.62 -1.12
N THR A 20 -15.85 25.04 -0.18
CA THR A 20 -16.13 25.67 1.10
C THR A 20 -14.92 25.59 2.03
N ARG A 21 -14.91 26.42 3.09
CA ARG A 21 -13.88 26.36 4.15
C ARG A 21 -13.80 24.96 4.75
N ALA A 22 -14.94 24.39 5.13
CA ALA A 22 -15.07 23.03 5.65
C ALA A 22 -14.46 22.00 4.68
N LYS A 23 -14.80 22.07 3.38
CA LYS A 23 -14.26 21.12 2.40
C LYS A 23 -12.75 21.27 2.21
N ALA A 24 -12.22 22.49 2.28
CA ALA A 24 -10.79 22.71 2.21
C ALA A 24 -10.06 22.11 3.42
N THR A 25 -10.65 22.22 4.62
CA THR A 25 -10.15 21.58 5.85
C THR A 25 -10.15 20.06 5.73
N GLU A 26 -11.22 19.45 5.22
CA GLU A 26 -11.25 18.00 4.95
C GLU A 26 -10.14 17.58 3.98
N LEU A 27 -9.96 18.33 2.88
CA LEU A 27 -8.94 18.01 1.87
C LEU A 27 -7.51 18.19 2.40
N LEU A 28 -7.28 19.14 3.31
CA LEU A 28 -6.00 19.25 4.03
C LEU A 28 -5.71 17.97 4.83
N GLY A 29 -6.74 17.35 5.42
CA GLY A 29 -6.63 16.08 6.12
C GLY A 29 -6.25 14.88 5.24
N THR A 30 -6.45 14.98 3.92
CA THR A 30 -6.05 13.92 2.97
C THR A 30 -4.59 13.99 2.53
N ILE A 31 -3.91 15.11 2.82
CA ILE A 31 -2.49 15.27 2.56
C ILE A 31 -1.75 14.57 3.70
N GLN A 32 -0.93 13.57 3.38
CA GLN A 32 -0.37 12.64 4.37
C GLN A 32 0.46 13.29 5.48
N GLY A 33 1.02 14.47 5.23
CA GLY A 33 1.81 15.25 6.18
C GLY A 33 2.60 16.37 5.51
N GLY A 34 3.28 17.20 6.33
CA GLY A 34 4.04 18.35 5.88
C GLY A 34 3.24 19.64 5.91
N TYR A 35 3.08 20.31 4.76
CA TYR A 35 2.51 21.66 4.67
C TYR A 35 1.03 21.77 5.07
N ASN A 36 0.32 20.65 5.25
CA ASN A 36 -1.07 20.65 5.69
C ASN A 36 -1.24 20.69 7.22
N ILE A 37 -0.20 20.39 7.99
CA ILE A 37 -0.29 20.20 9.45
C ILE A 37 -0.62 21.51 10.17
N SER A 38 0.22 22.53 10.03
CA SER A 38 0.00 23.83 10.70
C SER A 38 -1.38 24.43 10.37
N PRO A 39 -1.85 24.46 9.10
CA PRO A 39 -3.22 24.89 8.79
C PRO A 39 -4.33 24.11 9.50
N LEU A 40 -4.15 22.80 9.72
CA LEU A 40 -5.12 21.99 10.47
C LEU A 40 -5.07 22.31 11.97
N ILE A 41 -3.88 22.52 12.54
CA ILE A 41 -3.72 22.89 13.95
C ILE A 41 -4.33 24.28 14.21
N ASP A 42 -4.14 25.23 13.30
CA ASP A 42 -4.79 26.55 13.37
C ASP A 42 -6.31 26.43 13.34
N ALA A 43 -6.84 25.52 12.51
CA ALA A 43 -8.27 25.31 12.37
C ALA A 43 -8.94 24.74 13.64
N LEU A 44 -8.17 24.23 14.63
CA LEU A 44 -8.71 23.83 15.93
C LEU A 44 -9.25 25.01 16.75
N ASP A 45 -8.90 26.26 16.41
CA ASP A 45 -9.40 27.46 17.11
C ASP A 45 -10.67 28.05 16.44
N ASP A 46 -11.10 27.52 15.30
CA ASP A 46 -12.30 27.95 14.60
C ASP A 46 -13.45 26.98 14.90
N GLU A 47 -14.50 27.46 15.58
CA GLU A 47 -15.62 26.63 16.05
C GLU A 47 -16.29 25.80 14.94
N GLN A 48 -16.33 26.30 13.70
CA GLN A 48 -16.94 25.59 12.57
C GLN A 48 -16.00 24.55 11.95
N LEU A 49 -14.69 24.74 12.05
CA LEU A 49 -13.69 23.91 11.40
C LEU A 49 -13.00 22.93 12.35
N ALA A 50 -12.98 23.24 13.64
CA ALA A 50 -12.28 22.46 14.65
C ALA A 50 -12.73 21.00 14.73
N PRO A 51 -14.03 20.64 14.60
CA PRO A 51 -14.43 19.23 14.53
C PRO A 51 -13.81 18.49 13.32
N ILE A 52 -13.72 19.17 12.18
CA ILE A 52 -13.16 18.60 10.93
C ILE A 52 -11.64 18.44 11.06
N ALA A 53 -10.98 19.48 11.58
CA ALA A 53 -9.54 19.48 11.81
C ALA A 53 -9.11 18.44 12.85
N ALA A 54 -9.87 18.31 13.94
CA ALA A 54 -9.62 17.30 14.97
C ALA A 54 -9.72 15.89 14.38
N LYS A 55 -10.77 15.60 13.60
CA LYS A 55 -10.89 14.31 12.88
C LYS A 55 -9.71 14.06 11.95
N ALA A 56 -9.28 15.05 11.19
CA ALA A 56 -8.13 14.92 10.29
C ALA A 56 -6.82 14.63 11.04
N LEU A 57 -6.52 15.40 12.09
CA LEU A 57 -5.30 15.25 12.88
C LEU A 57 -5.25 13.93 13.65
N SER A 58 -6.41 13.44 14.12
CA SER A 58 -6.55 12.15 14.81
C SER A 58 -6.02 10.96 13.98
N HIS A 59 -6.14 11.02 12.65
CA HIS A 59 -5.61 9.98 11.75
C HIS A 59 -4.29 10.36 11.07
N THR A 60 -3.70 11.50 11.41
CA THR A 60 -2.45 11.96 10.81
C THR A 60 -1.25 11.44 11.60
N LEU A 61 -0.45 10.57 10.97
CA LEU A 61 0.72 9.95 11.63
C LEU A 61 1.98 10.82 11.59
N LEU A 62 2.12 11.65 10.55
CA LEU A 62 3.33 12.43 10.29
C LEU A 62 3.35 13.76 11.07
N MET A 63 3.02 13.72 12.36
CA MET A 63 2.96 14.90 13.24
C MET A 63 4.36 15.38 13.66
N PHE A 64 5.25 14.44 14.01
CA PHE A 64 6.59 14.74 14.51
C PHE A 64 6.56 15.82 15.62
N TYR A 65 7.35 16.90 15.49
CA TYR A 65 7.38 17.99 16.48
C TYR A 65 6.07 18.77 16.58
N ASN A 66 5.21 18.79 15.55
CA ASN A 66 3.90 19.46 15.61
C ASN A 66 2.94 18.79 16.60
N PHE A 67 3.30 17.61 17.13
CA PHE A 67 2.61 17.02 18.27
C PHE A 67 2.52 18.01 19.44
N TYR A 68 3.61 18.71 19.74
CA TYR A 68 3.68 19.64 20.88
C TYR A 68 2.78 20.87 20.70
N ASP A 69 2.55 21.31 19.45
CA ASP A 69 1.63 22.41 19.17
C ASP A 69 0.17 22.04 19.48
N VAL A 70 -0.21 20.77 19.25
CA VAL A 70 -1.53 20.24 19.61
C VAL A 70 -1.63 20.05 21.12
N GLU A 71 -0.58 19.53 21.75
CA GLU A 71 -0.50 19.36 23.21
C GLU A 71 -0.63 20.70 23.94
N GLU A 72 0.07 21.74 23.48
CA GLU A 72 0.00 23.09 24.05
C GLU A 72 -1.44 23.62 24.01
N LYS A 73 -2.12 23.51 22.87
CA LYS A 73 -3.53 23.90 22.74
C LYS A 73 -4.45 23.12 23.68
N ALA A 74 -4.24 21.81 23.81
CA ALA A 74 -5.01 20.97 24.72
C ALA A 74 -4.80 21.38 26.19
N ASN A 75 -3.58 21.80 26.56
CA ASN A 75 -3.23 22.28 27.89
C ASN A 75 -3.77 23.69 28.16
N MET A 76 -3.95 24.52 27.13
CA MET A 76 -4.66 25.80 27.21
C MET A 76 -6.19 25.66 27.23
N GLY A 77 -6.72 24.44 27.21
CA GLY A 77 -8.16 24.16 27.34
C GLY A 77 -8.92 24.03 26.02
N ASN A 78 -8.25 23.96 24.87
CA ASN A 78 -8.93 23.66 23.60
C ASN A 78 -9.44 22.20 23.61
N GLN A 79 -10.77 22.05 23.67
CA GLN A 79 -11.43 20.73 23.73
C GLN A 79 -11.17 19.86 22.49
N TYR A 80 -11.00 20.45 21.31
CA TYR A 80 -10.74 19.73 20.07
C TYR A 80 -9.29 19.25 20.00
N ALA A 81 -8.36 20.04 20.51
CA ALA A 81 -6.98 19.60 20.68
C ALA A 81 -6.87 18.45 21.70
N ARG A 82 -7.64 18.52 22.80
CA ARG A 82 -7.74 17.41 23.77
C ARG A 82 -8.27 16.14 23.10
N GLN A 83 -9.32 16.24 22.31
CA GLN A 83 -9.87 15.12 21.53
C GLN A 83 -8.80 14.46 20.63
N VAL A 84 -7.96 15.24 19.96
CA VAL A 84 -6.87 14.71 19.12
C VAL A 84 -5.84 13.93 19.96
N ILE A 85 -5.42 14.47 21.11
CA ILE A 85 -4.49 13.78 22.02
C ILE A 85 -5.10 12.46 22.51
N ASP A 86 -6.38 12.47 22.89
CA ASP A 86 -7.08 11.28 23.39
C ASP A 86 -7.24 10.22 22.29
N SER A 87 -7.47 10.61 21.04
CA SER A 87 -7.53 9.73 19.87
C SER A 87 -6.16 9.15 19.48
N TRP A 88 -5.06 9.86 19.73
CA TRP A 88 -3.73 9.28 19.57
C TRP A 88 -3.38 8.29 20.69
N ALA A 89 -3.81 8.58 21.92
CA ALA A 89 -3.59 7.72 23.08
C ALA A 89 -4.43 6.42 23.02
N ASN A 90 -5.67 6.51 22.57
CA ASN A 90 -6.51 5.36 22.23
C ASN A 90 -6.37 5.11 20.73
N PRO A 91 -5.49 4.21 20.24
CA PRO A 91 -4.92 4.24 18.89
C PRO A 91 -5.93 4.07 17.72
N GLU A 92 -6.84 5.02 17.55
CA GLU A 92 -7.94 5.03 16.57
C GLU A 92 -7.39 5.05 15.14
N TRP A 93 -6.26 5.72 14.91
CA TRP A 93 -5.52 5.67 13.65
C TRP A 93 -5.12 4.26 13.21
N PHE A 94 -5.04 3.31 14.15
CA PHE A 94 -4.78 1.90 13.91
C PHE A 94 -6.06 1.07 13.95
N LEU A 95 -6.87 1.22 15.00
CA LEU A 95 -8.08 0.41 15.24
C LEU A 95 -9.20 0.64 14.22
N ASP A 96 -9.26 1.83 13.60
CA ASP A 96 -10.26 2.12 12.56
C ASP A 96 -9.89 1.51 11.19
N LYS A 97 -8.69 0.96 11.05
CA LYS A 97 -8.29 0.26 9.83
C LYS A 97 -8.86 -1.17 9.83
N PRO A 98 -9.28 -1.68 8.66
CA PRO A 98 -9.70 -3.08 8.57
C PRO A 98 -8.57 -4.01 9.02
N GLU A 99 -8.92 -4.97 9.87
CA GLU A 99 -8.01 -6.06 10.23
C GLU A 99 -7.65 -6.90 9.00
N LEU A 100 -6.54 -7.62 9.08
CA LEU A 100 -6.19 -8.61 8.06
C LEU A 100 -7.29 -9.69 8.03
N ALA A 101 -7.81 -9.99 6.85
CA ALA A 101 -8.88 -10.98 6.74
C ALA A 101 -8.41 -12.37 7.18
N GLU A 102 -9.29 -13.13 7.84
CA GLU A 102 -9.01 -14.52 8.22
C GLU A 102 -8.76 -15.43 7.00
N LYS A 103 -9.31 -15.04 5.84
CA LYS A 103 -9.19 -15.71 4.55
C LYS A 103 -8.99 -14.69 3.43
N LEU A 104 -7.95 -14.90 2.63
CA LEU A 104 -7.68 -14.16 1.40
C LEU A 104 -7.82 -15.12 0.22
N THR A 105 -8.76 -14.86 -0.69
CA THR A 105 -8.85 -15.59 -1.96
C THR A 105 -8.10 -14.85 -3.04
N VAL A 106 -7.15 -15.53 -3.69
CA VAL A 106 -6.28 -14.94 -4.72
C VAL A 106 -6.11 -15.88 -5.92
N THR A 107 -5.81 -15.31 -7.08
CA THR A 107 -5.38 -16.04 -8.27
C THR A 107 -3.85 -16.03 -8.36
N VAL A 108 -3.24 -17.19 -8.56
CA VAL A 108 -1.79 -17.35 -8.63
C VAL A 108 -1.24 -16.81 -9.94
N PHE A 109 -0.30 -15.86 -9.85
CA PHE A 109 0.60 -15.47 -10.94
C PHE A 109 1.98 -16.10 -10.67
N LYS A 110 2.23 -17.29 -11.22
CA LYS A 110 3.45 -18.08 -10.97
C LYS A 110 4.56 -17.70 -11.95
N VAL A 111 5.73 -17.35 -11.43
CA VAL A 111 6.98 -17.25 -12.20
C VAL A 111 7.91 -18.38 -11.73
N THR A 112 8.17 -19.35 -12.61
CA THR A 112 9.01 -20.51 -12.27
C THR A 112 10.48 -20.13 -12.18
N GLY A 113 11.22 -20.86 -11.35
CA GLY A 113 12.64 -20.66 -11.09
C GLY A 113 12.92 -19.42 -10.22
N GLU A 114 14.03 -18.76 -10.53
CA GLU A 114 14.50 -17.59 -9.80
C GLU A 114 14.11 -16.29 -10.50
N THR A 115 13.32 -15.46 -9.82
CA THR A 115 13.08 -14.07 -10.21
C THR A 115 14.19 -13.19 -9.65
N ASN A 116 14.94 -12.51 -10.51
CA ASN A 116 15.87 -11.46 -10.13
C ASN A 116 15.16 -10.10 -10.07
N THR A 117 15.70 -9.15 -9.30
CA THR A 117 15.20 -7.75 -9.32
C THR A 117 15.27 -7.11 -10.70
N ASP A 118 16.20 -7.52 -11.57
CA ASP A 118 16.28 -7.03 -12.96
C ASP A 118 15.11 -7.53 -13.83
N ASP A 119 14.55 -8.72 -13.53
CA ASP A 119 13.35 -9.21 -14.22
C ASP A 119 12.13 -8.33 -13.93
N LEU A 120 12.06 -7.75 -12.72
CA LEU A 120 10.93 -6.92 -12.26
C LEU A 120 11.13 -5.42 -12.51
N SER A 121 12.39 -5.00 -12.62
CA SER A 121 12.82 -3.60 -12.78
C SER A 121 14.16 -3.59 -13.55
N PRO A 122 14.12 -3.76 -14.88
CA PRO A 122 15.33 -3.89 -15.69
C PRO A 122 16.26 -2.68 -15.59
N ALA A 123 17.56 -2.92 -15.66
CA ALA A 123 18.56 -1.86 -15.59
C ALA A 123 18.45 -0.79 -16.70
N PRO A 124 18.15 -1.13 -17.99
CA PRO A 124 18.00 -0.15 -19.06
C PRO A 124 16.87 0.88 -18.81
N ASP A 125 15.87 0.49 -18.01
CA ASP A 125 14.69 1.30 -17.70
C ASP A 125 14.84 2.04 -16.36
N ALA A 126 16.06 2.11 -15.80
CA ALA A 126 16.30 2.75 -14.51
C ALA A 126 15.87 4.23 -14.46
N TRP A 127 15.90 4.91 -15.61
CA TRP A 127 15.51 6.32 -15.76
C TRP A 127 14.02 6.56 -15.47
N SER A 128 13.14 5.56 -15.68
CA SER A 128 11.69 5.71 -15.49
C SER A 128 11.22 5.33 -14.09
N ARG A 129 12.09 4.78 -13.22
CA ARG A 129 11.74 4.30 -11.87
C ARG A 129 10.90 5.26 -11.00
N PRO A 130 11.08 6.59 -11.06
CA PRO A 130 10.24 7.52 -10.28
C PRO A 130 8.78 7.57 -10.76
N ASP A 131 8.52 7.26 -12.03
CA ASP A 131 7.19 7.15 -12.61
C ASP A 131 6.73 5.68 -12.53
N ILE A 132 6.05 5.33 -11.43
CA ILE A 132 5.67 3.95 -11.11
C ILE A 132 4.82 3.30 -12.22
N PRO A 133 3.72 3.92 -12.70
CA PRO A 133 2.93 3.34 -13.80
C PRO A 133 3.77 3.09 -15.05
N LEU A 134 4.58 4.06 -15.46
CA LEU A 134 5.42 3.93 -16.66
C LEU A 134 6.47 2.83 -16.49
N HIS A 135 7.18 2.82 -15.37
CA HIS A 135 8.23 1.84 -15.12
C HIS A 135 7.68 0.41 -15.00
N ALA A 136 6.47 0.25 -14.45
CA ALA A 136 5.84 -1.04 -14.27
C ALA A 136 5.57 -1.74 -15.62
N GLU A 137 5.41 -1.01 -16.73
CA GLU A 137 5.28 -1.59 -18.07
C GLU A 137 6.50 -2.41 -18.51
N ALA A 138 7.68 -2.17 -17.92
CA ALA A 138 8.91 -2.93 -18.19
C ALA A 138 9.04 -4.23 -17.38
N MET A 139 8.13 -4.50 -16.43
CA MET A 139 8.18 -5.70 -15.57
C MET A 139 8.02 -6.98 -16.40
N LEU A 140 8.96 -7.93 -16.30
CA LEU A 140 8.92 -9.20 -17.02
C LEU A 140 8.79 -9.04 -18.55
N LYS A 141 9.36 -7.97 -19.12
CA LYS A 141 9.34 -7.71 -20.56
C LYS A 141 10.20 -8.68 -21.38
N ASN A 142 11.09 -9.43 -20.75
CA ASN A 142 11.89 -10.47 -21.40
C ASN A 142 11.22 -11.83 -21.18
N THR A 143 11.19 -12.67 -22.22
CA THR A 143 10.56 -14.00 -22.16
C THR A 143 11.17 -14.87 -21.08
N ARG A 144 10.29 -15.58 -20.36
CA ARG A 144 10.66 -16.64 -19.41
C ARG A 144 9.69 -17.80 -19.58
N ASP A 145 10.03 -18.96 -19.01
CA ASP A 145 9.10 -20.08 -19.00
C ASP A 145 7.77 -19.69 -18.32
N GLY A 146 6.66 -19.97 -18.99
CA GLY A 146 5.32 -19.58 -18.55
C GLY A 146 4.99 -18.07 -18.60
N ILE A 147 5.90 -17.20 -19.04
CA ILE A 147 5.70 -15.73 -19.09
C ILE A 147 5.92 -15.20 -20.50
N ILE A 148 4.85 -14.65 -21.09
CA ILE A 148 4.84 -14.18 -22.47
C ILE A 148 4.62 -12.66 -22.48
N PRO A 149 5.67 -11.84 -22.70
CA PRO A 149 5.51 -10.40 -22.82
C PRO A 149 4.65 -10.03 -24.03
N ASP A 150 3.87 -8.94 -23.92
CA ASP A 150 3.07 -8.44 -25.04
C ASP A 150 3.97 -7.91 -26.18
N GLU A 151 5.12 -7.32 -25.83
CA GLU A 151 6.16 -6.92 -26.76
C GLU A 151 7.54 -7.27 -26.17
N LEU A 152 8.26 -8.19 -26.81
CA LEU A 152 9.53 -8.71 -26.33
C LEU A 152 10.57 -7.60 -26.10
N GLY A 153 11.06 -7.48 -24.88
CA GLY A 153 12.06 -6.51 -24.47
C GLY A 153 11.51 -5.10 -24.20
N VAL A 154 10.21 -4.90 -24.36
CA VAL A 154 9.57 -3.57 -24.27
C VAL A 154 8.43 -3.56 -23.28
N ILE A 155 7.44 -4.44 -23.44
CA ILE A 155 6.20 -4.43 -22.67
C ILE A 155 6.01 -5.77 -21.96
N ARG A 156 5.64 -5.69 -20.68
CA ARG A 156 5.24 -6.79 -19.79
C ARG A 156 4.15 -7.71 -20.37
N PRO A 157 3.85 -8.87 -19.73
CA PRO A 157 2.73 -9.75 -20.08
C PRO A 157 1.36 -9.16 -19.71
N ILE A 158 0.88 -8.13 -20.43
CA ILE A 158 -0.39 -7.44 -20.15
C ILE A 158 -1.57 -8.40 -20.27
N LYS A 159 -1.72 -9.04 -21.43
CA LYS A 159 -2.87 -9.91 -21.74
C LYS A 159 -2.97 -11.08 -20.77
N GLN A 160 -1.82 -11.63 -20.39
CA GLN A 160 -1.76 -12.74 -19.44
C GLN A 160 -2.26 -12.31 -18.05
N ILE A 161 -1.84 -11.13 -17.57
CA ILE A 161 -2.31 -10.57 -16.30
C ILE A 161 -3.80 -10.26 -16.36
N GLU A 162 -4.29 -9.65 -17.44
CA GLU A 162 -5.71 -9.33 -17.63
C GLU A 162 -6.58 -10.59 -17.63
N THR A 163 -6.17 -11.63 -18.37
CA THR A 163 -6.87 -12.94 -18.40
C THR A 163 -6.97 -13.57 -17.02
N LEU A 164 -5.96 -13.39 -16.15
CA LEU A 164 -6.01 -13.90 -14.78
C LEU A 164 -6.91 -13.05 -13.89
N CYS A 165 -6.96 -11.73 -14.10
CA CYS A 165 -7.85 -10.82 -13.40
C CYS A 165 -9.34 -11.10 -13.72
N GLU A 166 -9.66 -11.61 -14.92
CA GLU A 166 -11.03 -12.02 -15.30
C GLU A 166 -11.60 -13.11 -14.38
N LYS A 167 -10.76 -13.84 -13.64
CA LYS A 167 -11.21 -14.82 -12.62
C LYS A 167 -11.85 -14.17 -11.39
N GLY A 168 -11.79 -12.86 -11.25
CA GLY A 168 -12.52 -12.10 -10.22
C GLY A 168 -11.84 -12.02 -8.84
N PHE A 169 -10.62 -12.53 -8.70
CA PHE A 169 -9.83 -12.43 -7.48
C PHE A 169 -8.52 -11.65 -7.69
N PRO A 170 -8.00 -10.96 -6.67
CA PRO A 170 -6.69 -10.32 -6.72
C PRO A 170 -5.59 -11.31 -7.07
N LEU A 171 -4.55 -10.84 -7.76
CA LEU A 171 -3.39 -11.67 -8.06
C LEU A 171 -2.43 -11.77 -6.88
N ALA A 172 -1.79 -12.92 -6.72
CA ALA A 172 -0.63 -13.10 -5.87
C ALA A 172 0.59 -13.45 -6.72
N TYR A 173 1.72 -12.76 -6.48
CA TYR A 173 2.97 -13.10 -7.13
C TYR A 173 3.54 -14.36 -6.47
N VAL A 174 3.79 -15.42 -7.24
CA VAL A 174 4.30 -16.69 -6.72
C VAL A 174 5.59 -17.04 -7.44
N GLY A 175 6.66 -17.41 -6.72
CA GLY A 175 7.90 -17.85 -7.36
C GLY A 175 8.72 -18.82 -6.49
N ASP A 176 9.61 -19.60 -7.10
CA ASP A 176 10.40 -20.58 -6.34
C ASP A 176 11.48 -19.88 -5.52
N VAL A 177 12.20 -18.95 -6.15
CA VAL A 177 13.09 -18.00 -5.48
C VAL A 177 12.75 -16.58 -5.94
N VAL A 178 12.35 -15.71 -5.02
CA VAL A 178 11.81 -14.38 -5.35
C VAL A 178 12.78 -13.26 -5.04
N SER A 179 13.07 -12.49 -6.08
CA SER A 179 13.72 -11.17 -6.09
C SER A 179 15.13 -11.14 -5.51
N THR A 180 16.00 -12.02 -5.99
CA THR A 180 17.44 -11.94 -5.73
C THR A 180 18.10 -10.72 -6.40
N GLY A 181 19.34 -10.41 -6.00
CA GLY A 181 20.12 -9.33 -6.59
C GLY A 181 20.01 -8.00 -5.85
N SER A 182 20.24 -6.90 -6.58
CA SER A 182 20.40 -5.57 -6.00
C SER A 182 19.12 -5.02 -5.37
N SER A 183 19.25 -4.27 -4.28
CA SER A 183 18.12 -3.54 -3.68
C SER A 183 17.55 -2.52 -4.65
N ARG A 184 16.31 -2.72 -5.10
CA ARG A 184 15.59 -1.80 -6.00
C ARG A 184 14.12 -1.76 -5.62
N LYS A 185 13.70 -0.69 -4.94
CA LYS A 185 12.29 -0.47 -4.56
C LYS A 185 11.35 -0.47 -5.79
N SER A 186 11.86 -0.13 -6.97
CA SER A 186 11.10 -0.18 -8.22
C SER A 186 10.58 -1.58 -8.57
N ALA A 187 11.32 -2.66 -8.24
CA ALA A 187 10.83 -4.03 -8.43
C ALA A 187 9.56 -4.29 -7.61
N THR A 188 9.58 -3.88 -6.33
CA THR A 188 8.40 -3.95 -5.45
C THR A 188 7.26 -3.07 -5.96
N ASN A 189 7.56 -1.84 -6.40
CA ASN A 189 6.56 -0.94 -6.96
C ASN A 189 5.86 -1.55 -8.18
N SER A 190 6.59 -2.18 -9.11
CA SER A 190 6.01 -2.81 -10.30
C SER A 190 5.07 -3.96 -9.94
N VAL A 191 5.46 -4.84 -9.01
CA VAL A 191 4.58 -5.93 -8.56
C VAL A 191 3.32 -5.38 -7.90
N ILE A 192 3.47 -4.42 -6.96
CA ILE A 192 2.34 -3.83 -6.23
C ILE A 192 1.45 -2.97 -7.14
N TRP A 193 2.00 -2.38 -8.21
CA TRP A 193 1.19 -1.62 -9.17
C TRP A 193 0.09 -2.50 -9.78
N PHE A 194 0.43 -3.73 -10.17
CA PHE A 194 -0.52 -4.65 -10.77
C PHE A 194 -1.32 -5.48 -9.77
N MET A 195 -0.74 -5.79 -8.60
CA MET A 195 -1.30 -6.77 -7.66
C MET A 195 -1.75 -6.16 -6.32
N GLY A 196 -1.48 -4.88 -6.11
CA GLY A 196 -1.84 -4.13 -4.91
C GLY A 196 -3.19 -3.44 -5.01
N LYS A 197 -3.40 -2.48 -4.11
CA LYS A 197 -4.59 -1.66 -3.97
C LYS A 197 -4.23 -0.19 -4.04
N ASP A 198 -5.18 0.61 -4.51
CA ASP A 198 -5.03 2.06 -4.55
C ASP A 198 -5.01 2.64 -3.15
N ILE A 199 -4.15 3.65 -2.97
CA ILE A 199 -4.05 4.39 -1.73
C ILE A 199 -4.92 5.65 -1.89
N PRO A 200 -5.96 5.84 -1.06
CA PRO A 200 -6.82 7.02 -1.16
C PRO A 200 -6.00 8.32 -1.19
N PHE A 201 -6.30 9.18 -2.17
CA PHE A 201 -5.68 10.50 -2.36
C PHE A 201 -4.17 10.51 -2.67
N VAL A 202 -3.54 9.36 -2.89
CA VAL A 202 -2.13 9.26 -3.29
C VAL A 202 -2.05 8.73 -4.73
N PRO A 203 -1.78 9.60 -5.72
CA PRO A 203 -1.78 9.20 -7.12
C PRO A 203 -0.57 8.32 -7.46
N ASN A 204 -0.74 7.48 -8.48
CA ASN A 204 0.32 6.70 -9.12
C ASN A 204 1.16 5.84 -8.15
N LYS A 205 0.55 5.42 -7.05
CA LYS A 205 1.17 4.55 -6.05
C LYS A 205 0.12 3.64 -5.43
N ARG A 206 0.50 2.38 -5.26
CA ARG A 206 -0.32 1.34 -4.64
C ARG A 206 0.38 0.74 -3.43
N ASN A 207 -0.36 0.06 -2.57
CA ASN A 207 0.14 -0.70 -1.42
C ASN A 207 -0.53 -2.08 -1.36
N GLY A 208 -0.13 -2.90 -0.39
CA GLY A 208 -0.75 -4.23 -0.23
C GLY A 208 -0.30 -5.24 -1.28
N GLY A 209 -1.11 -6.26 -1.49
CA GLY A 209 -0.80 -7.41 -2.33
C GLY A 209 -0.18 -8.57 -1.55
N VAL A 210 -0.10 -9.73 -2.19
CA VAL A 210 0.45 -10.97 -1.61
C VAL A 210 1.59 -11.48 -2.47
N VAL A 211 2.69 -11.87 -1.82
CA VAL A 211 3.81 -12.56 -2.47
C VAL A 211 4.11 -13.86 -1.76
N LEU A 212 4.10 -14.96 -2.51
CA LEU A 212 4.45 -16.28 -2.02
C LEU A 212 5.78 -16.72 -2.65
N GLY A 213 6.73 -17.13 -1.83
CA GLY A 213 8.02 -17.60 -2.33
C GLY A 213 8.48 -18.87 -1.64
N GLY A 214 9.03 -19.83 -2.37
CA GLY A 214 9.79 -20.92 -1.75
C GLY A 214 10.95 -20.36 -0.91
N LYS A 215 11.58 -19.31 -1.44
CA LYS A 215 12.53 -18.44 -0.75
C LYS A 215 12.35 -17.00 -1.21
N ILE A 216 12.40 -16.03 -0.28
CA ILE A 216 12.30 -14.60 -0.62
C ILE A 216 13.57 -13.90 -0.15
N ALA A 217 14.20 -13.11 -1.02
CA ALA A 217 15.38 -12.35 -0.64
C ALA A 217 15.06 -11.37 0.53
N PRO A 218 15.88 -11.30 1.60
CA PRO A 218 15.52 -10.55 2.81
C PRO A 218 15.21 -9.07 2.59
N ILE A 219 15.95 -8.40 1.69
CA ILE A 219 15.73 -6.99 1.37
C ILE A 219 14.37 -6.81 0.69
N PHE A 220 14.02 -7.69 -0.24
CA PHE A 220 12.73 -7.64 -0.93
C PHE A 220 11.58 -7.97 0.02
N PHE A 221 11.77 -8.95 0.91
CA PHE A 221 10.81 -9.28 1.96
C PHE A 221 10.47 -8.05 2.82
N ASN A 222 11.48 -7.35 3.35
CA ASN A 222 11.26 -6.14 4.14
C ASN A 222 10.62 -5.03 3.31
N THR A 223 11.06 -4.82 2.07
CA THR A 223 10.50 -3.79 1.18
C THR A 223 9.02 -4.03 0.89
N MET A 224 8.60 -5.29 0.75
CA MET A 224 7.21 -5.69 0.61
C MET A 224 6.40 -5.37 1.88
N GLN A 225 6.92 -5.69 3.07
CA GLN A 225 6.27 -5.36 4.34
C GLN A 225 6.13 -3.84 4.54
N ASP A 226 7.18 -3.08 4.27
CA ASP A 226 7.19 -1.61 4.36
C ASP A 226 6.18 -0.98 3.39
N ALA A 227 5.89 -1.64 2.27
CA ALA A 227 4.87 -1.24 1.31
C ALA A 227 3.46 -1.76 1.65
N GLY A 228 3.28 -2.39 2.82
CA GLY A 228 2.01 -2.92 3.30
C GLY A 228 1.57 -4.25 2.67
N ALA A 229 2.44 -4.91 1.89
CA ALA A 229 2.16 -6.22 1.30
C ALA A 229 2.37 -7.36 2.32
N LEU A 230 1.86 -8.55 1.98
CA LEU A 230 2.02 -9.77 2.76
C LEU A 230 2.98 -10.75 2.04
N PRO A 231 4.30 -10.67 2.27
CA PRO A 231 5.25 -11.67 1.79
C PRO A 231 5.27 -12.89 2.71
N ILE A 232 5.16 -14.09 2.13
CA ILE A 232 5.14 -15.37 2.85
C ILE A 232 6.14 -16.32 2.21
N GLU A 233 7.09 -16.81 3.01
CA GLU A 233 7.92 -17.96 2.62
C GLU A 233 7.14 -19.25 2.86
N VAL A 234 6.88 -20.01 1.80
CA VAL A 234 6.02 -21.21 1.81
C VAL A 234 6.42 -22.14 0.66
N ASP A 235 6.19 -23.46 0.79
CA ASP A 235 6.34 -24.36 -0.35
C ASP A 235 5.31 -24.03 -1.44
N VAL A 236 5.81 -23.70 -2.63
CA VAL A 236 5.03 -23.24 -3.79
C VAL A 236 5.00 -24.27 -4.92
N THR A 237 5.50 -25.49 -4.69
CA THR A 237 5.58 -26.55 -5.72
C THR A 237 4.21 -26.99 -6.22
N SER A 238 3.19 -26.96 -5.36
CA SER A 238 1.80 -27.30 -5.68
C SER A 238 0.98 -26.13 -6.22
N LEU A 239 1.58 -24.95 -6.41
CA LEU A 239 0.90 -23.73 -6.86
C LEU A 239 1.25 -23.42 -8.32
N ASN A 240 0.26 -23.50 -9.20
CA ASN A 240 0.42 -23.30 -10.64
C ASN A 240 -0.21 -22.00 -11.11
N MET A 241 0.23 -21.53 -12.29
CA MET A 241 -0.32 -20.33 -12.93
C MET A 241 -1.85 -20.44 -13.07
N GLY A 242 -2.56 -19.46 -12.52
CA GLY A 242 -4.01 -19.38 -12.58
C GLY A 242 -4.77 -20.20 -11.54
N ASP A 243 -4.10 -20.93 -10.64
CA ASP A 243 -4.78 -21.56 -9.52
C ASP A 243 -5.48 -20.51 -8.65
N MET A 244 -6.70 -20.82 -8.20
CA MET A 244 -7.41 -20.02 -7.20
C MET A 244 -7.19 -20.66 -5.84
N ILE A 245 -6.63 -19.89 -4.91
CA ILE A 245 -6.25 -20.38 -3.59
C ILE A 245 -6.84 -19.50 -2.48
N ASP A 246 -7.13 -20.12 -1.36
CA ASP A 246 -7.50 -19.47 -0.12
C ASP A 246 -6.29 -19.51 0.84
N ILE A 247 -5.80 -18.35 1.21
CA ILE A 247 -4.73 -18.18 2.21
C ILE A 247 -5.41 -17.85 3.53
N TYR A 248 -5.07 -18.59 4.59
CA TYR A 248 -5.54 -18.36 5.95
C TYR A 248 -4.40 -17.83 6.80
N PRO A 249 -4.18 -16.50 6.90
CA PRO A 249 -2.97 -15.92 7.50
C PRO A 249 -2.76 -16.35 8.96
N TYR A 250 -3.84 -16.39 9.73
CA TYR A 250 -3.80 -16.74 11.15
C TYR A 250 -3.59 -18.25 11.38
N LYS A 251 -4.14 -19.09 10.50
CA LYS A 251 -3.99 -20.56 10.58
C LYS A 251 -2.66 -21.04 10.02
N GLY A 252 -2.04 -20.28 9.10
CA GLY A 252 -0.83 -20.69 8.43
C GLY A 252 -1.08 -21.75 7.35
N GLU A 253 -2.21 -21.68 6.65
CA GLU A 253 -2.62 -22.68 5.65
C GLU A 253 -2.89 -22.02 4.30
N ILE A 254 -2.56 -22.72 3.22
CA ILE A 254 -3.02 -22.39 1.87
C ILE A 254 -3.80 -23.58 1.33
N ARG A 255 -5.02 -23.32 0.86
CA ARG A 255 -5.96 -24.34 0.37
C ARG A 255 -6.42 -24.02 -1.05
N CYS A 256 -6.80 -25.04 -1.81
CA CYS A 256 -7.45 -24.84 -3.10
C CYS A 256 -8.83 -24.21 -2.87
N HIS A 257 -9.15 -23.13 -3.57
CA HIS A 257 -10.42 -22.43 -3.42
C HIS A 257 -11.64 -23.31 -3.77
N ALA A 258 -11.52 -24.13 -4.82
CA ALA A 258 -12.63 -24.94 -5.32
C ALA A 258 -12.91 -26.19 -4.46
N THR A 259 -11.87 -26.82 -3.91
CA THR A 259 -11.99 -28.13 -3.24
C THR A 259 -11.74 -28.06 -1.74
N ASN A 260 -11.24 -26.92 -1.23
CA ASN A 260 -10.77 -26.76 0.15
C ASN A 260 -9.64 -27.72 0.57
N ALA A 261 -9.04 -28.42 -0.40
CA ALA A 261 -7.91 -29.30 -0.18
C ALA A 261 -6.69 -28.50 0.31
N LEU A 262 -5.99 -29.01 1.32
CA LEU A 262 -4.77 -28.39 1.82
C LEU A 262 -3.66 -28.56 0.79
N LEU A 263 -3.08 -27.43 0.34
CA LEU A 263 -2.00 -27.41 -0.64
C LEU A 263 -0.64 -27.33 0.04
N THR A 264 -0.54 -26.49 1.08
CA THR A 264 0.70 -26.24 1.82
C THR A 264 0.41 -25.50 3.14
N ASN A 265 1.38 -25.52 4.06
CA ASN A 265 1.34 -24.80 5.33
C ASN A 265 2.53 -23.85 5.44
N PHE A 266 2.36 -22.78 6.20
CA PHE A 266 3.40 -21.79 6.45
C PHE A 266 3.35 -21.24 7.88
N CYS A 267 4.48 -20.70 8.32
CA CYS A 267 4.57 -19.93 9.55
C CYS A 267 4.95 -18.49 9.21
N ILE A 268 4.16 -17.52 9.70
CA ILE A 268 4.52 -16.11 9.56
C ILE A 268 5.76 -15.84 10.42
N LYS A 269 6.82 -15.35 9.77
CA LYS A 269 8.17 -15.16 10.35
C LYS A 269 8.18 -14.34 11.65
N ASN A 270 7.18 -13.46 11.84
CA ASN A 270 7.01 -12.65 13.04
C ASN A 270 5.52 -12.64 13.46
N ARG A 271 5.05 -13.68 14.17
CA ARG A 271 3.78 -13.59 14.92
C ARG A 271 3.98 -12.61 16.09
N ARG A 272 3.73 -11.32 15.86
CA ARG A 272 3.63 -10.30 16.92
C ARG A 272 2.17 -9.88 17.20
N PHE A 273 1.21 -10.65 16.69
CA PHE A 273 -0.21 -10.45 16.95
C PHE A 273 -0.68 -11.48 17.99
N THR A 274 -0.33 -11.22 19.25
CA THR A 274 -0.94 -11.81 20.45
C THR A 274 -0.93 -10.74 21.52
#